data_AF-A0AA42XBY6-F1
#
_entry.id   AF-A0AA42XBY6-F1
#
_cell.length_a   1.000
_cell.length_b   1.000
_cell.length_c   1.000
_cell.angle_alpha   90.00
_cell.angle_beta   90.00
_cell.angle_gamma   90.00
#
_symmetry.space_group_name_H-M   'P 1'
#
loop_
_entity.id
_entity.type
_entity.pdbx_description
1 polymer ?
#
loop_
_entity_poly.entity_id
_entity_poly.type
_entity_poly.pdbx_seq_one_letter_code
_entity_poly.pdbx_strand_id
1 'polypeptide(L)'
;MKKRVCFLFILSTTALSSCQLISPMITDYNGVRRDVATYINSNLLFSLKDREILVNYAKGQQKILIADRLSPTAQQNLALERAEGRYCASQHISLKKLNLVDHQIFALPEHQANWQHIQNLQTQINLTPENLNCEGKF
;
A
#
# COMPACT_ATOMS: atom_id res chain seq x y z
N MET A 1 -18.31 -71.14 7.65
CA MET A 1 -16.85 -71.09 7.46
C MET A 1 -16.47 -69.72 6.91
N LYS A 2 -15.45 -69.10 7.51
CA LYS A 2 -14.95 -67.74 7.21
C LYS A 2 -14.37 -67.64 5.80
N LYS A 3 -14.55 -66.48 5.15
CA LYS A 3 -13.44 -65.55 4.81
C LYS A 3 -14.01 -64.21 4.34
N ARG A 4 -13.86 -63.20 5.21
CA ARG A 4 -14.00 -61.78 4.89
C ARG A 4 -12.74 -61.35 4.14
N VAL A 5 -12.88 -60.61 3.05
CA VAL A 5 -11.78 -59.82 2.49
C VAL A 5 -12.31 -58.39 2.37
N CYS A 6 -11.98 -57.59 3.40
CA CYS A 6 -12.05 -56.14 3.35
C CYS A 6 -10.93 -55.65 2.44
N PHE A 7 -11.27 -54.94 1.37
CA PHE A 7 -10.30 -54.11 0.65
C PHE A 7 -10.52 -52.65 1.07
N LEU A 8 -9.91 -52.31 2.21
CA LEU A 8 -9.66 -50.93 2.62
C LEU A 8 -8.43 -50.47 1.84
N PHE A 9 -8.61 -49.68 0.78
CA PHE A 9 -7.50 -48.91 0.22
C PHE A 9 -7.56 -47.48 0.75
N ILE A 10 -6.46 -47.16 1.40
CA ILE A 10 -6.26 -46.06 2.32
C ILE A 10 -6.20 -44.75 1.55
N LEU A 11 -7.02 -43.82 2.04
CA LEU A 11 -7.05 -42.40 1.78
C LEU A 11 -5.62 -41.83 1.86
N SER A 12 -4.97 -41.66 0.71
CA SER A 12 -3.67 -40.97 0.62
C SER A 12 -3.93 -39.52 0.23
N THR A 13 -4.47 -38.75 1.17
CA THR A 13 -4.40 -37.28 1.11
C THR A 13 -2.94 -36.91 1.29
N THR A 14 -2.21 -36.78 0.19
CA THR A 14 -0.94 -36.07 0.18
C THR A 14 -1.24 -34.65 0.60
N ALA A 15 -0.99 -34.37 1.89
CA ALA A 15 -0.83 -33.03 2.39
C ALA A 15 0.36 -32.43 1.63
N LEU A 16 0.09 -31.81 0.49
CA LEU A 16 0.96 -30.83 -0.13
C LEU A 16 1.07 -29.71 0.88
N SER A 17 2.06 -29.84 1.77
CA SER A 17 2.68 -28.74 2.47
C SER A 17 3.28 -27.87 1.36
N SER A 18 2.44 -26.99 0.81
CA SER A 18 2.93 -25.85 0.05
C SER A 18 3.88 -25.13 1.00
N CYS A 19 5.19 -25.24 0.72
CA CYS A 19 6.16 -24.29 1.21
C CYS A 19 5.54 -22.92 0.90
N GLN A 20 5.10 -22.21 1.93
CA GLN A 20 4.60 -20.87 1.75
C GLN A 20 5.73 -20.13 1.06
N LEU A 21 5.46 -19.68 -0.16
CA LEU A 21 6.41 -18.94 -0.96
C LEU A 21 6.69 -17.65 -0.17
N ILE A 22 7.72 -17.68 0.68
CA ILE A 22 8.23 -16.50 1.36
C ILE A 22 8.78 -15.66 0.21
N SER A 23 7.94 -14.78 -0.34
CA SER A 23 8.36 -13.87 -1.39
C SER A 23 9.56 -13.10 -0.85
N PRO A 24 10.71 -13.12 -1.54
CA PRO A 24 11.87 -12.38 -1.08
C PRO A 24 11.46 -10.92 -0.90
N MET A 25 11.81 -10.33 0.25
CA MET A 25 11.69 -8.88 0.46
C MET A 25 12.73 -8.19 -0.44
N ILE A 26 12.36 -7.96 -1.69
CA ILE A 26 13.18 -7.22 -2.66
C ILE A 26 12.99 -5.70 -2.46
N THR A 27 11.84 -5.30 -1.94
CA THR A 27 11.47 -3.90 -1.76
C THR A 27 12.09 -3.30 -0.49
N ASP A 28 12.63 -2.08 -0.59
CA ASP A 28 13.12 -1.33 0.56
C ASP A 28 11.99 -0.66 1.36
N TYR A 29 11.57 -1.29 2.45
CA TYR A 29 10.53 -0.79 3.35
C TYR A 29 11.01 0.28 4.35
N ASN A 30 12.30 0.65 4.35
CA ASN A 30 12.80 1.64 5.30
C ASN A 30 12.07 2.99 5.14
N GLY A 31 11.59 3.54 6.26
CA GLY A 31 10.77 4.76 6.27
C GLY A 31 9.26 4.52 6.15
N VAL A 32 8.80 3.28 5.96
CA VAL A 32 7.39 2.91 6.06
C VAL A 32 7.05 2.47 7.49
N ARG A 33 5.92 2.91 8.02
CA ARG A 33 5.43 2.49 9.34
C ARG A 33 5.21 0.98 9.34
N ARG A 34 5.58 0.30 10.43
CA ARG A 34 5.67 -1.17 10.46
C ARG A 34 4.36 -1.88 10.07
N ASP A 35 3.22 -1.42 10.53
CA ASP A 35 1.90 -1.96 10.19
C ASP A 35 1.59 -1.82 8.70
N VAL A 36 1.91 -0.65 8.11
CA VAL A 36 1.72 -0.38 6.68
C VAL A 36 2.66 -1.26 5.85
N ALA A 37 3.92 -1.39 6.24
CA ALA A 37 4.90 -2.26 5.58
C ALA A 37 4.45 -3.72 5.61
N THR A 38 3.98 -4.19 6.76
CA THR A 38 3.45 -5.55 6.93
C THR A 38 2.25 -5.77 6.02
N TYR A 39 1.29 -4.84 6.02
CA TYR A 39 0.12 -4.90 5.17
C TYR A 39 0.48 -4.99 3.68
N ILE A 40 1.37 -4.12 3.19
CA ILE A 40 1.79 -4.14 1.78
C ILE A 40 2.49 -5.47 1.43
N ASN A 41 3.34 -5.99 2.32
CA ASN A 41 4.08 -7.21 2.06
C ASN A 41 3.21 -8.48 2.08
N SER A 42 2.21 -8.54 2.97
CA SER A 42 1.37 -9.73 3.13
C SER A 42 0.14 -9.75 2.20
N ASN A 43 -0.18 -8.64 1.54
CA ASN A 43 -1.37 -8.55 0.71
C ASN A 43 -1.16 -9.27 -0.64
N LEU A 44 -1.93 -10.35 -0.84
CA LEU A 44 -1.87 -11.18 -2.05
C LEU A 44 -2.35 -10.46 -3.32
N LEU A 45 -3.03 -9.31 -3.18
CA LEU A 45 -3.47 -8.49 -4.32
C LEU A 45 -2.33 -7.62 -4.90
N PHE A 46 -1.17 -7.58 -4.23
CA PHE A 46 -0.03 -6.77 -4.65
C PHE A 46 1.09 -7.66 -5.20
N SER A 47 1.36 -7.50 -6.50
CA SER A 47 2.54 -8.08 -7.15
C SER A 47 3.83 -7.48 -6.58
N LEU A 48 4.98 -8.07 -6.90
CA LEU A 48 6.27 -7.54 -6.44
C LEU A 48 6.50 -6.09 -6.92
N LYS A 49 6.13 -5.77 -8.16
CA LYS A 49 6.25 -4.40 -8.69
C LYS A 49 5.26 -3.43 -8.04
N ASP A 50 4.03 -3.88 -7.77
CA ASP A 50 3.07 -3.07 -7.00
C ASP A 50 3.63 -2.71 -5.62
N ARG A 51 4.27 -3.65 -4.93
CA ARG A 51 4.83 -3.42 -3.58
C ARG A 51 5.88 -2.32 -3.58
N GLU A 52 6.76 -2.30 -4.58
CA GLU A 52 7.76 -1.24 -4.73
C GLU A 52 7.11 0.15 -4.87
N ILE A 53 6.13 0.27 -5.77
CA ILE A 53 5.38 1.51 -5.98
C ILE A 53 4.64 1.91 -4.71
N LEU A 54 3.94 0.98 -4.06
CA LEU A 54 3.15 1.22 -2.86
C LEU A 54 4.00 1.59 -1.65
N VAL A 55 5.21 1.04 -1.54
CA VAL A 55 6.16 1.39 -0.48
C VAL A 55 6.66 2.81 -0.67
N ASN A 56 7.11 3.16 -1.87
CA ASN A 56 7.52 4.54 -2.17
C ASN A 56 6.34 5.51 -1.95
N TYR A 57 5.12 5.11 -2.33
CA TYR A 57 3.92 5.91 -2.14
C TYR A 57 3.66 6.13 -0.65
N ALA A 58 3.72 5.07 0.15
CA ALA A 58 3.53 5.13 1.60
C ALA A 58 4.55 6.03 2.29
N LYS A 59 5.83 5.99 1.89
CA LYS A 59 6.88 6.88 2.45
C LYS A 59 6.47 8.36 2.31
N GLY A 60 6.00 8.77 1.14
CA GLY A 60 5.52 10.13 0.91
C GLY A 60 4.22 10.41 1.68
N GLN A 61 3.25 9.52 1.57
CA GLN A 61 1.89 9.72 2.09
C GLN A 61 1.85 9.82 3.62
N GLN A 62 2.71 9.07 4.33
CA GLN A 62 2.86 9.17 5.78
C GLN A 62 3.32 10.54 6.29
N LYS A 63 3.87 11.43 5.45
CA LYS A 63 4.19 12.80 5.89
C LYS A 63 2.95 13.59 6.34
N ILE A 64 1.76 13.20 5.87
CA ILE A 64 0.47 13.78 6.29
C ILE A 64 0.21 13.55 7.79
N LEU A 65 0.79 12.51 8.40
CA LEU A 65 0.54 12.16 9.80
C LEU A 65 0.91 13.27 10.79
N ILE A 66 1.78 14.21 10.40
CA ILE A 66 2.22 15.34 11.23
C ILE A 66 1.73 16.70 10.72
N ALA A 67 0.75 16.72 9.82
CA ALA A 67 0.32 17.95 9.15
C ALA A 67 -0.12 19.05 10.13
N ASP A 68 -0.77 18.69 11.23
CA ASP A 68 -1.19 19.56 12.33
C ASP A 68 -0.04 20.35 12.98
N ARG A 69 1.20 19.85 12.87
CA ARG A 69 2.40 20.48 13.44
C ARG A 69 3.13 21.39 12.46
N LEU A 70 2.68 21.43 11.20
CA LEU A 70 3.28 22.24 10.14
C LEU A 70 2.65 23.64 10.11
N SER A 71 3.41 24.63 9.63
CA SER A 71 2.84 25.94 9.32
C SER A 71 1.83 25.84 8.18
N PRO A 72 0.87 26.78 8.04
CA PRO A 72 -0.11 26.75 6.96
C PRO A 72 0.52 26.66 5.55
N THR A 73 1.62 27.38 5.31
CA THR A 73 2.37 27.29 4.05
C THR A 73 2.98 25.91 3.83
N ALA A 74 3.54 25.29 4.89
CA ALA A 74 4.09 23.94 4.79
C ALA A 74 3.00 22.88 4.58
N GLN A 75 1.79 23.07 5.12
CA GLN A 75 0.63 22.21 4.84
C GLN A 75 0.19 22.31 3.38
N GLN A 76 0.18 23.51 2.79
CA GLN A 76 -0.14 23.70 1.37
C GLN A 76 0.91 23.03 0.45
N ASN A 77 2.19 23.21 0.76
CA ASN A 77 3.27 22.55 0.03
C ASN A 77 3.17 21.02 0.15
N LEU A 78 2.86 20.51 1.34
CA LEU A 78 2.63 19.09 1.56
C LEU A 78 1.42 18.60 0.73
N ALA A 79 0.31 19.35 0.71
CA ALA A 79 -0.85 19.00 -0.09
C ALA A 79 -0.51 18.85 -1.58
N LEU A 80 0.25 19.79 -2.14
CA LEU A 80 0.77 19.72 -3.51
C LEU A 80 1.68 18.50 -3.70
N GLU A 81 2.71 18.33 -2.86
CA GLU A 81 3.65 17.21 -2.91
C GLU A 81 2.95 15.84 -2.87
N ARG A 82 1.82 15.75 -2.16
CA ARG A 82 0.99 14.54 -2.05
C ARG A 82 0.01 14.37 -3.19
N ALA A 83 -0.52 15.45 -3.74
CA ALA A 83 -1.40 15.39 -4.91
C ALA A 83 -0.61 14.92 -6.14
N GLU A 84 0.57 15.51 -6.37
CA GLU A 84 1.48 15.10 -7.45
C GLU A 84 1.95 13.65 -7.27
N GLY A 85 2.39 13.29 -6.07
CA GLY A 85 2.87 11.94 -5.78
C GLY A 85 1.79 10.89 -6.02
N ARG A 86 0.54 11.19 -5.65
CA ARG A 86 -0.61 10.32 -5.91
C ARG A 86 -0.93 10.22 -7.40
N TYR A 87 -0.90 11.34 -8.12
CA TYR A 87 -1.10 11.35 -9.57
C TYR A 87 -0.04 10.49 -10.27
N CYS A 88 1.24 10.68 -9.97
CA CYS A 88 2.33 9.93 -10.58
C CYS A 88 2.25 8.44 -10.25
N ALA A 89 2.02 8.07 -8.99
CA ALA A 89 1.82 6.67 -8.64
C ALA A 89 0.65 6.05 -9.42
N SER A 90 -0.44 6.80 -9.63
CA SER A 90 -1.62 6.32 -10.38
C SER A 90 -1.37 6.04 -11.86
N GLN A 91 -0.26 6.52 -12.44
CA GLN A 91 0.17 6.17 -13.80
C GLN A 91 0.73 4.74 -13.89
N HIS A 92 1.15 4.16 -12.76
CA HIS A 92 1.78 2.84 -12.70
C HIS A 92 0.93 1.80 -11.95
N ILE A 93 0.00 2.24 -11.10
CA ILE A 93 -0.84 1.36 -10.29
C ILE A 93 -2.27 1.90 -10.16
N SER A 94 -3.25 1.02 -9.98
CA SER A 94 -4.64 1.45 -9.86
C SER A 94 -4.91 2.27 -8.59
N LEU A 95 -5.77 3.28 -8.71
CA LEU A 95 -6.24 4.10 -7.58
C LEU A 95 -6.81 3.25 -6.43
N LYS A 96 -7.43 2.10 -6.74
CA LYS A 96 -7.93 1.16 -5.73
C LYS A 96 -6.82 0.67 -4.81
N LYS A 97 -5.65 0.33 -5.34
CA LYS A 97 -4.51 -0.15 -4.54
C LYS A 97 -3.89 0.99 -3.72
N LEU A 98 -3.82 2.20 -4.28
CA LEU A 98 -3.41 3.39 -3.51
C LEU A 98 -4.36 3.66 -2.34
N ASN A 99 -5.67 3.62 -2.58
CA ASN A 99 -6.69 3.77 -1.55
C ASN A 99 -6.54 2.74 -0.42
N LEU A 100 -6.23 1.48 -0.75
CA LEU A 100 -6.01 0.44 0.26
C LEU A 100 -4.83 0.79 1.19
N VAL A 101 -3.77 1.39 0.65
CA VAL A 101 -2.63 1.85 1.45
C VAL A 101 -2.97 3.10 2.25
N ASP A 102 -3.70 4.06 1.68
CA ASP A 102 -4.20 5.23 2.42
C ASP A 102 -5.01 4.82 3.65
N HIS A 103 -5.99 3.91 3.48
CA HIS A 103 -6.80 3.43 4.59
C HIS A 103 -5.96 2.80 5.70
N GLN A 104 -4.87 2.09 5.35
CA GLN A 104 -3.95 1.54 6.33
C GLN A 104 -3.13 2.63 7.04
N ILE A 105 -2.64 3.63 6.30
CA ILE A 105 -1.86 4.74 6.87
C ILE A 105 -2.72 5.54 7.86
N PHE A 106 -3.95 5.87 7.48
CA PHE A 106 -4.82 6.77 8.22
C PHE A 106 -5.92 6.06 9.04
N ALA A 107 -5.74 4.80 9.42
CA ALA A 107 -6.74 4.04 10.15
C ALA A 107 -7.15 4.63 11.53
N LEU A 108 -6.32 5.47 12.13
CA LEU A 108 -6.57 6.07 13.44
C LEU A 108 -7.30 7.43 13.31
N PRO A 109 -8.21 7.79 14.25
CA PRO A 109 -8.98 9.04 14.16
C PRO A 109 -8.13 10.31 14.02
N GLU A 110 -7.03 10.41 14.75
CA GLU A 110 -6.10 11.54 14.69
C GLU A 110 -5.42 11.67 13.32
N HIS A 111 -5.17 10.53 12.67
CA HIS A 111 -4.62 10.50 11.32
C HIS A 111 -5.66 10.92 10.28
N GLN A 112 -6.95 10.62 10.51
CA GLN A 112 -8.02 11.03 9.61
C GLN A 112 -8.30 12.52 9.61
N ALA A 113 -8.17 13.19 10.75
CA ALA A 113 -8.27 14.65 10.78
C ALA A 113 -7.21 15.30 9.88
N ASN A 114 -5.96 14.86 10.00
CA ASN A 114 -4.85 15.32 9.15
C ASN A 114 -5.05 14.97 7.67
N TRP A 115 -5.54 13.75 7.38
CA TRP A 115 -5.81 13.32 6.01
C TRP A 115 -6.91 14.15 5.35
N GLN A 116 -8.04 14.33 6.02
CA GLN A 116 -9.16 15.11 5.52
C GLN A 116 -8.75 16.58 5.28
N HIS A 117 -8.00 17.17 6.21
CA HIS A 117 -7.48 18.53 6.05
C HIS A 117 -6.61 18.65 4.78
N ILE A 118 -5.62 17.76 4.62
CA ILE A 118 -4.77 17.77 3.44
C ILE A 118 -5.57 17.50 2.15
N GLN A 119 -6.52 16.58 2.15
CA GLN A 119 -7.40 16.35 0.99
C GLN A 119 -8.21 17.59 0.62
N ASN A 120 -8.71 18.34 1.61
CA ASN A 120 -9.43 19.58 1.36
C ASN A 120 -8.53 20.66 0.74
N LEU A 121 -7.24 20.70 1.09
CA LEU A 121 -6.28 21.57 0.41
C LEU A 121 -6.04 21.11 -1.04
N GLN A 122 -5.97 19.80 -1.26
CA GLN A 122 -5.75 19.23 -2.59
C GLN A 122 -6.89 19.53 -3.59
N THR A 123 -8.13 19.71 -3.13
CA THR A 123 -9.24 20.10 -4.03
C THR A 123 -9.09 21.50 -4.63
N GLN A 124 -8.23 22.33 -4.03
CA GLN A 124 -7.92 23.68 -4.49
C GLN A 124 -6.76 23.70 -5.50
N ILE A 125 -6.09 22.56 -5.70
CA ILE A 125 -4.91 22.45 -6.56
C ILE A 125 -5.36 22.01 -7.95
N ASN A 126 -5.06 22.84 -8.96
CA ASN A 126 -5.25 22.46 -10.35
C ASN A 126 -4.00 21.72 -10.86
N LEU A 127 -4.03 20.39 -10.76
CA LEU A 127 -3.00 19.54 -11.35
C LEU A 127 -3.32 19.29 -12.83
N THR A 128 -2.55 19.90 -13.73
CA THR A 128 -2.63 19.60 -15.17
C THR A 128 -1.44 18.73 -15.61
N PRO A 129 -1.62 17.81 -16.58
CA PRO A 129 -0.53 16.98 -17.07
C PRO A 129 0.65 17.78 -17.60
N GLU A 130 0.43 18.98 -18.15
CA GLU A 130 1.53 19.82 -18.67
C GLU A 130 2.46 20.34 -17.58
N ASN A 131 1.98 20.41 -16.33
CA ASN A 131 2.72 20.91 -15.17
C ASN A 131 3.27 19.79 -14.26
N LEU A 132 3.09 18.53 -14.66
CA LEU A 132 3.47 17.36 -13.86
C LEU A 132 4.61 16.59 -14.53
N ASN A 133 5.74 16.48 -13.83
CA ASN A 133 6.80 15.55 -14.20
C ASN A 133 6.77 14.31 -13.29
N CYS A 134 6.45 13.16 -13.88
CA CYS A 134 6.48 11.85 -13.24
C CYS A 134 7.70 11.01 -13.65
N GLU A 135 8.60 11.54 -14.50
CA GLU A 135 9.81 10.84 -14.89
C GLU A 135 10.68 10.53 -13.67
N GLY A 136 11.10 9.27 -13.56
CA GLY A 136 11.88 8.77 -12.41
C GLY A 136 11.10 8.69 -11.09
N LYS A 137 9.79 8.95 -11.07
CA LYS A 137 8.93 8.77 -9.89
C LYS A 137 8.22 7.41 -9.97
N PHE A 138 8.48 6.56 -8.97
CA PHE A 138 7.87 5.22 -8.72
C PHE A 138 8.28 4.08 -9.65
#